data_AF-A0A7S1EGI8-F1
#
_entry.id   AF-A0A7S1EGI8-F1
#
_cell.length_a   1.000
_cell.length_b   1.000
_cell.length_c   1.000
_cell.angle_alpha   90.00
_cell.angle_beta   90.00
_cell.angle_gamma   90.00
#
_symmetry.space_group_name_H-M   'P 1'
#
loop_
_entity.id
_entity.type
_entity.pdbx_description
1 polymer ?
#
loop_
_entity_poly.entity_id
_entity_poly.type
_entity_poly.pdbx_seq_one_letter_code
_entity_poly.pdbx_strand_id
1 'polypeptide(L)'
;GEEVEVDDVPQAFSHFTHTATEGRNLVCDLQGVWNEADGFMLTDPVIHHASGKGRGGRTDRGKQGISKFFESHHCNPLCKRLGLTAPVLVGEGPPLREGPS
;
A
#
# COMPACT_ATOMS: atom_id res chain seq x y z
N GLY A 1 -1.18 20.12 -14.52
CA GLY A 1 -0.83 19.23 -13.40
C GLY A 1 0.01 18.10 -13.96
N GLU A 2 0.81 17.44 -13.12
CA GLU A 2 1.61 16.28 -13.56
C GLU A 2 0.70 15.20 -14.20
N GLU A 3 1.19 14.61 -15.30
CA GLU A 3 0.51 13.52 -16.02
C GLU A 3 0.62 12.21 -15.22
N VAL A 4 -0.33 11.29 -15.42
CA VAL A 4 -0.30 9.97 -14.77
C VAL A 4 0.18 8.97 -15.79
N GLU A 5 1.24 8.26 -15.45
CA GLU A 5 1.81 7.21 -16.30
C GLU A 5 1.32 5.83 -15.83
N VAL A 6 1.38 4.84 -16.71
CA VAL A 6 1.04 3.44 -16.36
C VAL A 6 1.93 2.95 -15.20
N ASP A 7 3.20 3.32 -15.20
CA ASP A 7 4.17 2.93 -14.17
C ASP A 7 3.87 3.53 -12.79
N ASP A 8 2.98 4.54 -12.71
CA ASP A 8 2.52 5.08 -11.42
C ASP A 8 1.55 4.12 -10.70
N VAL A 9 0.86 3.26 -11.45
CA VAL A 9 -0.23 2.44 -10.94
C VAL A 9 0.22 1.48 -9.85
N PRO A 10 1.31 0.69 -9.99
CA PRO A 10 1.71 -0.25 -8.94
C PRO A 10 2.02 0.43 -7.60
N GLN A 11 2.78 1.54 -7.63
CA GLN A 11 3.12 2.29 -6.41
C GLN A 11 1.89 2.93 -5.76
N ALA A 12 1.01 3.53 -6.57
CA ALA A 12 -0.22 4.13 -6.07
C ALA A 12 -1.21 3.08 -5.54
N PHE A 13 -1.30 1.92 -6.20
CA PHE A 13 -2.13 0.81 -5.74
C PHE A 13 -1.68 0.29 -4.37
N SER A 14 -0.37 0.11 -4.16
CA SER A 14 0.17 -0.25 -2.86
C SER A 14 -0.23 0.74 -1.77
N HIS A 15 -0.03 2.05 -2.00
CA HIS A 15 -0.46 3.08 -1.05
C HIS A 15 -1.98 3.08 -0.84
N PHE A 16 -2.75 2.91 -1.90
CA PHE A 16 -4.20 2.80 -1.85
C PHE A 16 -4.64 1.64 -0.96
N THR A 17 -4.05 0.44 -1.08
CA THR A 17 -4.46 -0.72 -0.27
C THR A 17 -4.31 -0.47 1.23
N HIS A 18 -3.23 0.22 1.64
CA HIS A 18 -3.03 0.61 3.04
C HIS A 18 -4.05 1.65 3.49
N THR A 19 -4.30 2.66 2.67
CA THR A 19 -5.28 3.73 2.99
C THR A 19 -6.70 3.18 3.05
N ALA A 20 -7.12 2.41 2.04
CA ALA A 20 -8.44 1.81 1.92
C ALA A 20 -8.76 0.79 3.03
N THR A 21 -7.72 0.21 3.64
CA THR A 21 -7.88 -0.69 4.78
C THR A 21 -7.67 0.00 6.13
N GLU A 22 -7.58 1.33 6.17
CA GLU A 22 -7.34 2.13 7.39
C GLU A 22 -6.05 1.70 8.11
N GLY A 23 -5.01 1.40 7.31
CA GLY A 23 -3.71 0.98 7.78
C GLY A 23 -3.61 -0.48 8.21
N ARG A 24 -4.64 -1.30 7.98
CA ARG A 24 -4.65 -2.71 8.40
C ARG A 24 -3.80 -3.62 7.52
N ASN A 25 -3.79 -3.41 6.21
CA ASN A 25 -3.09 -4.27 5.26
C ASN A 25 -2.36 -3.45 4.20
N LEU A 26 -1.22 -3.94 3.73
CA LEU A 26 -0.51 -3.38 2.58
C LEU A 26 -0.26 -4.50 1.58
N VAL A 27 -0.59 -4.26 0.30
CA VAL A 27 -0.19 -5.13 -0.81
C VAL A 27 0.95 -4.43 -1.56
N CYS A 28 2.12 -5.05 -1.64
CA CYS A 28 3.32 -4.47 -2.25
C CYS A 28 4.16 -5.53 -2.96
N ASP A 29 5.34 -5.14 -3.45
CA ASP A 29 6.22 -5.99 -4.27
C ASP A 29 5.48 -6.55 -5.50
N LEU A 30 4.77 -5.65 -6.19
CA LEU A 30 3.93 -6.00 -7.33
C LEU A 30 4.82 -6.25 -8.55
N GLN A 31 4.89 -7.51 -8.98
CA GLN A 31 5.59 -7.95 -10.19
C GLN A 31 4.56 -8.38 -11.22
N GLY A 32 4.85 -8.21 -12.51
CA GLY A 32 3.93 -8.63 -13.55
C GLY A 32 4.14 -7.92 -14.89
N VAL A 33 3.11 -7.99 -15.72
CA VAL A 33 3.09 -7.36 -17.04
C VAL A 33 1.89 -6.44 -17.18
N TRP A 34 2.09 -5.35 -17.93
CA TRP A 34 1.03 -4.49 -18.41
C TRP A 34 0.84 -4.71 -19.91
N ASN A 35 -0.42 -4.77 -20.35
CA ASN A 35 -0.76 -4.54 -21.74
C ASN A 35 -2.09 -3.76 -21.84
N GLU A 36 -2.32 -3.07 -22.95
CA GLU A 36 -3.48 -2.19 -23.11
C GLU A 36 -4.83 -2.94 -23.18
N ALA A 37 -4.83 -4.21 -23.57
CA ALA A 37 -6.06 -5.00 -23.75
C ALA A 37 -6.56 -5.64 -22.45
N ASP A 38 -5.64 -6.17 -21.64
CA ASP A 38 -5.95 -6.97 -20.44
C ASP A 38 -5.64 -6.21 -19.14
N GLY A 39 -4.89 -5.10 -19.22
CA GLY A 39 -4.43 -4.34 -18.08
C GLY A 39 -3.24 -4.99 -17.37
N PHE A 40 -3.14 -4.79 -16.05
CA PHE A 40 -2.08 -5.37 -15.22
C PHE A 40 -2.39 -6.82 -14.87
N MET A 41 -1.50 -7.73 -15.26
CA MET A 41 -1.46 -9.10 -14.74
C MET A 41 -0.32 -9.22 -13.76
N LEU A 42 -0.65 -9.24 -12.46
CA LEU A 42 0.30 -9.26 -11.36
C LEU A 42 0.50 -10.66 -10.79
N THR A 43 1.72 -10.98 -10.38
CA THR A 43 2.12 -12.24 -9.76
C THR A 43 2.89 -12.00 -8.47
N ASP A 44 2.81 -12.98 -7.57
CA ASP A 44 3.59 -13.06 -6.32
C ASP A 44 3.57 -11.80 -5.43
N PRO A 45 2.42 -11.12 -5.21
CA PRO A 45 2.40 -9.95 -4.35
C PRO A 45 2.74 -10.31 -2.90
N VAL A 46 3.42 -9.39 -2.21
CA VAL A 46 3.62 -9.48 -0.77
C VAL A 46 2.47 -8.76 -0.05
N ILE A 47 1.89 -9.42 0.94
CA ILE A 47 0.83 -8.84 1.79
C ILE A 47 1.35 -8.70 3.21
N HIS A 48 1.32 -7.47 3.74
CA HIS A 48 1.68 -7.17 5.12
C HIS A 48 0.44 -6.86 5.96
N HIS A 49 0.35 -7.45 7.15
CA HIS A 49 -0.74 -7.17 8.10
C HIS A 49 -0.26 -6.37 9.31
N ALA A 50 -0.94 -5.28 9.65
CA ALA A 50 -0.56 -4.47 10.81
C ALA A 50 -0.78 -5.20 12.16
N SER A 51 -1.68 -6.19 12.20
CA SER A 51 -2.02 -6.95 13.41
C SER A 51 -1.09 -8.11 13.75
N GLY A 52 -0.09 -8.41 12.90
CA GLY A 52 0.86 -9.50 13.15
C GLY A 52 1.65 -9.89 11.91
N LYS A 53 2.53 -10.88 12.04
CA LYS A 53 3.31 -11.45 10.93
C LYS A 53 2.74 -12.81 10.52
N GLY A 54 3.00 -13.22 9.28
CA GLY A 54 2.66 -14.55 8.75
C GLY A 54 1.21 -14.74 8.30
N ARG A 55 0.35 -13.72 8.40
CA ARG A 55 -1.06 -13.79 7.93
C ARG A 55 -1.14 -13.70 6.42
N GLY A 56 -0.28 -12.88 5.82
CA GLY A 56 -0.12 -12.75 4.37
C GLY A 56 0.86 -13.78 3.78
N GLY A 57 1.16 -14.86 4.51
CA GLY A 57 2.14 -15.87 4.12
C GLY A 57 3.56 -15.57 4.63
N ARG A 58 4.54 -16.33 4.13
CA ARG A 58 5.92 -16.34 4.64
C ARG A 58 6.66 -15.00 4.49
N THR A 59 6.24 -14.18 3.52
CA THR A 59 6.83 -12.86 3.23
C THR A 59 6.19 -11.75 4.06
N ASP A 60 5.14 -12.02 4.83
CA ASP A 60 4.48 -11.03 5.68
C ASP A 60 5.37 -10.62 6.87
N ARG A 61 5.91 -9.40 6.79
CA ARG A 61 6.73 -8.77 7.83
C ARG A 61 5.94 -7.83 8.74
N GLY A 62 4.61 -7.82 8.63
CA GLY A 62 3.70 -6.99 9.41
C GLY A 62 4.06 -5.50 9.37
N LYS A 63 3.90 -4.80 10.50
CA LYS A 63 4.21 -3.36 10.61
C LYS A 63 5.61 -2.96 10.12
N GLN A 64 6.61 -3.83 10.28
CA GLN A 64 7.97 -3.55 9.80
C GLN A 64 8.04 -3.53 8.27
N GLY A 65 7.30 -4.41 7.60
CA GLY A 65 7.18 -4.40 6.14
C GLY A 65 6.46 -3.15 5.65
N ILE A 66 5.37 -2.77 6.35
CA ILE A 66 4.62 -1.54 6.06
C ILE A 66 5.51 -0.30 6.20
N SER A 67 6.23 -0.16 7.31
CA SER A 67 7.17 0.96 7.53
C SER A 67 8.20 1.05 6.40
N LYS A 68 8.84 -0.08 6.09
CA LYS A 68 9.88 -0.14 5.05
C LYS A 68 9.37 0.24 3.66
N PHE A 69 8.16 -0.18 3.30
CA PHE A 69 7.56 0.25 2.03
C PHE A 69 7.46 1.78 2.00
N PHE A 70 6.87 2.37 3.04
CA PHE A 70 6.63 3.81 3.08
C PHE A 70 7.87 4.68 3.31
N GLU A 71 8.95 4.13 3.88
CA GLU A 71 10.26 4.80 3.93
C GLU A 71 10.83 5.10 2.53
N SER A 72 10.51 4.24 1.55
CA SER A 72 10.96 4.39 0.16
C SER A 72 9.89 4.92 -0.80
N HIS A 73 8.62 4.90 -0.38
CA HIS A 73 7.51 5.31 -1.22
C HIS A 73 7.50 6.82 -1.42
N HIS A 74 7.42 7.24 -2.68
CA HIS A 74 7.22 8.64 -3.06
C HIS A 74 5.85 8.74 -3.72
N CYS A 75 4.96 9.56 -3.16
CA CYS A 75 3.64 9.79 -3.76
C CYS A 75 3.80 10.36 -5.17
N ASN A 76 3.28 9.62 -6.14
CA ASN A 76 3.30 9.99 -7.55
C ASN A 76 2.02 10.78 -7.93
N PRO A 77 1.90 11.25 -9.19
CA PRO A 77 0.73 12.01 -9.64
C PRO A 77 -0.59 11.27 -9.41
N LEU A 78 -0.61 9.94 -9.52
CA LEU A 78 -1.80 9.13 -9.27
C LEU A 78 -2.17 9.10 -7.78
N CYS A 79 -1.21 8.96 -6.87
CA CYS A 79 -1.46 9.08 -5.42
C CYS A 79 -2.13 10.42 -5.08
N LYS A 80 -1.62 11.52 -5.66
CA LYS A 80 -2.15 12.88 -5.45
C LYS A 80 -3.57 13.02 -6.00
N ARG A 81 -3.84 12.51 -7.21
CA ARG A 81 -5.18 12.54 -7.82
C ARG A 81 -6.19 11.71 -7.05
N LEU A 82 -5.76 10.60 -6.45
CA LEU A 82 -6.58 9.75 -5.58
C LEU A 82 -6.74 10.34 -4.16
N GLY A 83 -6.08 11.46 -3.84
CA GLY A 83 -6.16 12.09 -2.52
C GLY A 83 -5.53 11.26 -1.40
N LEU A 84 -4.57 10.40 -1.73
CA LEU A 84 -3.93 9.54 -0.73
C LEU A 84 -3.00 10.38 0.15
N THR A 85 -3.29 10.45 1.44
CA THR A 85 -2.44 11.15 2.42
C THR A 85 -1.24 10.29 2.80
N ALA A 86 -0.13 10.93 3.19
CA ALA A 86 1.01 10.22 3.74
C ALA A 86 0.57 9.27 4.88
N PRO A 87 1.10 8.05 4.93
CA PRO A 87 0.75 7.07 5.96
C PRO A 87 1.05 7.62 7.35
N VAL A 88 0.11 7.47 8.28
CA VAL A 88 0.39 7.69 9.69
C VAL A 88 1.24 6.50 10.15
N LEU A 89 2.56 6.68 10.22
CA LEU A 89 3.45 5.67 10.74
C LEU A 89 3.04 5.38 12.20
N VAL A 90 2.72 4.12 12.48
CA VAL A 90 2.24 3.68 13.80
C VAL A 90 3.40 3.78 14.80
N GLY A 91 3.52 4.95 15.40
CA GLY A 91 4.52 5.34 16.39
C GLY A 91 4.22 6.69 17.04
N GLU A 92 3.52 7.60 16.34
CA GLU A 92 3.16 8.94 16.85
C GLU A 92 1.71 9.34 16.52
N GLY A 93 0.79 8.37 16.48
CA GLY A 93 -0.64 8.63 16.28
C GLY A 93 -1.43 8.46 17.59
N PRO A 94 -2.45 9.29 17.87
CA PRO A 94 -3.37 9.00 18.96
C PRO A 94 -3.99 7.61 18.77
N PRO A 95 -4.33 6.89 19.86
CA PRO A 95 -4.89 5.54 19.77
C PRO A 95 -6.10 5.53 18.82
N LEU A 96 -6.16 4.51 17.98
CA LEU A 96 -7.29 4.25 17.10
C LEU A 96 -8.56 4.34 17.96
N ARG A 97 -9.46 5.27 17.61
CA ARG A 97 -10.73 5.42 18.31
C ARG A 97 -11.45 4.08 18.26
N GLU A 98 -11.66 3.48 19.43
CA GLU A 98 -12.55 2.33 19.56
C GLU A 98 -13.92 2.76 19.06
N GLY A 99 -14.39 2.11 17.99
CA GLY A 99 -15.76 2.28 17.52
C GLY A 99 -16.76 1.85 18.60
N PRO A 100 -18.01 2.35 18.56
CA PRO A 100 -18.98 2.04 19.59
C PRO A 100 -19.29 0.54 19.60
N SER A 101 -19.37 0.00 20.83
CA SER A 101 -19.70 -1.38 21.15
C SER A 101 -21.08 -1.80 20.66
#